data_AF-A0A328R8E1-F1
#
_entry.id   AF-A0A328R8E1-F1
#
_cell.length_a   1.000
_cell.length_b   1.000
_cell.length_c   1.000
_cell.angle_alpha   90.00
_cell.angle_beta   90.00
_cell.angle_gamma   90.00
#
_symmetry.space_group_name_H-M   'P 1'
#
loop_
_entity.id
_entity.type
_entity.pdbx_description
1 polymer ?
#
loop_
_entity_poly.entity_id
_entity_poly.type
_entity_poly.pdbx_seq_one_letter_code
_entity_poly.pdbx_strand_id
1 'polypeptide(L)'
;MIFSLLSMTLHPLLIMYKTHIHQKTSYLSAYTQSLSGIRLAPTLWNSIPILDITEPIASDFSNITPLKWESFSFIFIKNSDYLYSYSQHQNQRCIIRARHENDHGKIHLFDQEFYFNL
;
A
#
# COMPACT_ATOMS: atom_id res chain seq x y z
N MET A 1 25.48 -38.24 10.01
CA MET A 1 25.51 -37.62 8.67
C MET A 1 24.13 -37.22 8.14
N ILE A 2 23.06 -38.01 8.32
CA ILE A 2 21.72 -37.64 7.82
C ILE A 2 21.14 -36.40 8.54
N PHE A 3 21.32 -36.28 9.85
CA PHE A 3 20.86 -35.12 10.64
C PHE A 3 21.54 -33.79 10.26
N SER A 4 22.82 -33.81 9.87
CA SER A 4 23.53 -32.59 9.46
C SER A 4 23.06 -32.10 8.09
N LEU A 5 22.78 -33.01 7.15
CA LEU A 5 22.19 -32.67 5.86
C LEU A 5 20.76 -32.13 5.98
N LEU A 6 19.94 -32.72 6.87
CA LEU A 6 18.58 -32.23 7.15
C LEU A 6 18.59 -30.82 7.79
N SER A 7 19.55 -30.59 8.71
CA SER A 7 19.77 -29.29 9.33
C SER A 7 20.20 -28.22 8.32
N MET A 8 21.07 -28.57 7.35
CA MET A 8 21.57 -27.64 6.34
C MET A 8 20.53 -27.24 5.29
N THR A 9 19.47 -28.02 5.09
CA THR A 9 18.37 -27.68 4.16
C THR A 9 17.17 -27.04 4.86
N LEU A 10 16.86 -27.45 6.09
CA LEU A 10 15.73 -26.89 6.85
C LEU A 10 15.97 -25.44 7.28
N HIS A 11 17.19 -25.10 7.68
CA HIS A 11 17.53 -23.76 8.13
C HIS A 11 17.34 -22.66 7.06
N PRO A 12 17.90 -22.79 5.83
CA PRO A 12 17.66 -21.80 4.78
C PRO A 12 16.18 -21.74 4.36
N LEU A 13 15.47 -22.87 4.37
CA LEU A 13 14.03 -22.90 4.05
C LEU A 13 13.21 -22.13 5.10
N LEU A 14 13.55 -22.28 6.38
CA LEU A 14 12.93 -21.51 7.46
C LEU A 14 13.22 -20.01 7.35
N ILE A 15 14.46 -19.64 6.95
CA ILE A 15 14.81 -18.24 6.70
C ILE A 15 13.97 -17.69 5.54
N MET A 16 13.92 -18.39 4.40
CA MET A 16 13.12 -17.98 3.25
C MET A 16 11.64 -17.81 3.62
N TYR A 17 11.08 -18.75 4.37
CA TYR A 17 9.69 -18.67 4.83
C TYR A 17 9.45 -17.47 5.76
N LYS A 18 10.33 -17.23 6.72
CA LYS A 18 10.24 -16.06 7.61
C LYS A 18 10.34 -14.75 6.84
N THR A 19 11.28 -14.65 5.90
CA THR A 19 11.41 -13.47 5.03
C THR A 19 10.16 -13.26 4.19
N HIS A 20 9.58 -14.32 3.63
CA HIS A 20 8.36 -14.24 2.85
C HIS A 20 7.17 -13.75 3.69
N ILE A 21 6.95 -14.31 4.88
CA ILE A 21 5.91 -13.84 5.80
C ILE A 21 6.14 -12.36 6.12
N HIS A 22 7.36 -12.00 6.49
CA HIS A 22 7.68 -10.63 6.88
C HIS A 22 7.43 -9.62 5.75
N GLN A 23 7.79 -9.97 4.51
CA GLN A 23 7.49 -9.17 3.33
C GLN A 23 5.97 -9.04 3.11
N LYS A 24 5.21 -10.14 3.22
CA LYS A 24 3.76 -10.12 3.09
C LYS A 24 3.09 -9.27 4.16
N THR A 25 3.49 -9.41 5.43
CA THR A 25 2.93 -8.59 6.52
C THR A 25 3.24 -7.12 6.32
N SER A 26 4.46 -6.80 5.88
CA SER A 26 4.86 -5.41 5.59
C SER A 26 4.08 -4.81 4.44
N TYR A 27 3.85 -5.59 3.37
CA TYR A 27 3.00 -5.16 2.26
C TYR A 27 1.57 -4.92 2.71
N LEU A 28 0.98 -5.83 3.50
CA LEU A 28 -0.37 -5.65 4.05
C LEU A 28 -0.45 -4.38 4.90
N SER A 29 0.56 -4.08 5.72
CA SER A 29 0.59 -2.83 6.49
C SER A 29 0.65 -1.57 5.61
N ALA A 30 1.42 -1.59 4.51
CA ALA A 30 1.42 -0.48 3.53
C ALA A 30 0.07 -0.42 2.77
N TYR A 31 -0.52 -1.56 2.45
CA TYR A 31 -1.83 -1.58 1.81
C TYR A 31 -2.90 -0.97 2.71
N THR A 32 -3.00 -1.41 3.97
CA THR A 32 -3.99 -0.89 4.92
C THR A 32 -3.80 0.60 5.17
N GLN A 33 -2.56 1.09 5.29
CA GLN A 33 -2.29 2.53 5.41
C GLN A 33 -2.78 3.31 4.18
N SER A 34 -2.48 2.83 2.98
CA SER A 34 -2.92 3.48 1.74
C SER A 34 -4.44 3.47 1.63
N LEU A 35 -5.09 2.38 2.04
CA LEU A 35 -6.54 2.22 2.04
C LEU A 35 -7.23 3.17 3.02
N SER A 36 -6.68 3.30 4.22
CA SER A 36 -7.13 4.29 5.20
C SER A 36 -7.05 5.71 4.63
N GLY A 37 -6.02 5.99 3.84
CA GLY A 37 -5.95 7.24 3.08
C GLY A 37 -7.16 7.41 2.15
N ILE A 38 -7.41 6.47 1.24
CA ILE A 38 -8.55 6.57 0.31
C ILE A 38 -9.87 6.81 1.05
N ARG A 39 -10.08 6.13 2.18
CA ARG A 39 -11.26 6.31 3.04
C ARG A 39 -11.38 7.73 3.62
N LEU A 40 -10.26 8.37 3.96
CA LEU A 40 -10.22 9.72 4.54
C LEU A 40 -10.20 10.82 3.48
N ALA A 41 -10.00 10.48 2.21
CA ALA A 41 -9.90 11.49 1.16
C ALA A 41 -11.13 12.39 0.98
N PRO A 42 -12.39 11.93 1.17
CA PRO A 42 -13.55 12.82 1.10
C PRO A 42 -13.50 13.97 2.13
N THR A 43 -12.96 13.72 3.34
CA THR A 43 -12.87 14.76 4.38
C THR A 43 -11.70 15.71 4.15
N LEU A 44 -10.71 15.29 3.35
CA LEU A 44 -9.48 16.03 3.06
C LEU A 44 -9.41 16.50 1.61
N TRP A 45 -10.49 16.37 0.84
CA TRP A 45 -10.45 16.49 -0.62
C TRP A 45 -9.79 17.77 -1.12
N ASN A 46 -10.10 18.90 -0.46
CA ASN A 46 -9.61 20.23 -0.84
C ASN A 46 -8.14 20.48 -0.47
N SER A 47 -7.57 19.69 0.44
CA SER A 47 -6.16 19.80 0.85
C SER A 47 -5.23 18.84 0.08
N ILE A 48 -5.79 17.95 -0.75
CA ILE A 48 -5.01 17.00 -1.54
C ILE A 48 -4.36 17.71 -2.74
N PRO A 49 -3.03 17.63 -2.90
CA PRO A 49 -2.32 18.20 -4.04
C PRO A 49 -2.83 17.65 -5.37
N ILE A 50 -3.09 18.54 -6.32
CA ILE A 50 -3.39 18.17 -7.71
C ILE A 50 -2.09 18.11 -8.48
N LEU A 51 -1.83 16.98 -9.13
CA LEU A 51 -0.68 16.77 -10.01
C LEU A 51 -1.18 16.29 -11.38
N ASP A 52 -0.57 16.83 -12.44
CA ASP A 52 -0.82 16.39 -13.82
C ASP A 52 -0.02 15.11 -14.12
N ILE A 53 -0.48 13.99 -13.55
CA ILE A 53 0.17 12.67 -13.64
C ILE A 53 -0.90 11.62 -13.95
N THR A 54 -0.65 10.78 -14.96
CA THR A 54 -1.55 9.70 -15.38
C THR A 54 -1.43 8.45 -14.52
N GLU A 55 -0.21 7.98 -14.23
CA GLU A 55 0.07 6.88 -13.32
C GLU A 55 1.28 7.20 -12.44
N PRO A 56 1.06 7.50 -11.15
CA PRO A 56 2.15 7.90 -10.28
C PRO A 56 3.00 6.71 -9.84
N ILE A 57 4.28 6.97 -9.71
CA ILE A 57 5.29 6.06 -9.17
C ILE A 57 5.74 6.53 -7.79
N ALA A 58 6.44 5.67 -7.04
CA ALA A 58 6.83 5.96 -5.66
C ALA A 58 7.64 7.27 -5.48
N SER A 59 8.43 7.69 -6.49
CA SER A 59 9.19 8.94 -6.44
C SER A 59 8.31 10.18 -6.46
N ASP A 60 7.11 10.11 -7.04
CA ASP A 60 6.21 11.27 -7.15
C ASP A 60 5.67 11.70 -5.78
N PHE A 61 5.70 10.78 -4.81
CA PHE A 61 5.28 11.01 -3.43
C PHE A 61 6.41 11.47 -2.51
N SER A 62 7.67 11.43 -2.96
CA SER A 62 8.85 11.63 -2.11
C SER A 62 8.96 13.03 -1.50
N ASN A 63 8.43 14.04 -2.19
CA ASN A 63 8.48 15.45 -1.78
C ASN A 63 7.19 15.91 -1.08
N ILE A 64 6.25 15.02 -0.83
CA ILE A 64 4.95 15.35 -0.26
C ILE A 64 4.94 14.92 1.20
N THR A 65 4.51 15.83 2.08
CA THR A 65 4.45 15.54 3.52
C THR A 65 3.42 14.44 3.79
N PRO A 66 3.81 13.35 4.48
CA PRO A 66 2.86 12.32 4.88
C PRO A 66 1.83 12.85 5.86
N LEU A 67 0.58 12.52 5.60
CA LEU A 67 -0.51 12.71 6.55
C LEU A 67 -0.51 11.55 7.54
N LYS A 68 -0.59 11.90 8.82
CA LYS A 68 -0.69 10.93 9.91
C LYS A 68 -2.09 10.98 10.49
N TRP A 69 -2.76 9.83 10.52
CA TRP A 69 -4.05 9.65 11.16
C TRP A 69 -3.97 8.42 12.05
N GLU A 70 -4.11 8.61 13.36
CA GLU A 70 -3.91 7.55 14.35
C GLU A 70 -2.55 6.84 14.16
N SER A 71 -2.57 5.54 13.87
CA SER A 71 -1.38 4.71 13.63
C SER A 71 -0.99 4.59 12.15
N PHE A 72 -1.71 5.28 11.24
CA PHE A 72 -1.49 5.19 9.81
C PHE A 72 -0.77 6.43 9.28
N SER A 73 0.16 6.21 8.34
CA SER A 73 0.87 7.26 7.61
C SER A 73 0.72 7.05 6.11
N PHE A 74 0.15 8.01 5.40
CA PHE A 74 -0.07 7.93 3.96
C PHE A 74 0.09 9.30 3.29
N ILE A 75 0.28 9.30 1.98
CA ILE A 75 0.50 10.48 1.15
C ILE A 75 -0.58 10.51 0.09
N PHE A 76 -1.16 11.68 -0.17
CA PHE A 76 -2.15 11.86 -1.22
C PHE A 76 -1.63 12.67 -2.38
N ILE A 77 -2.07 12.28 -3.57
CA ILE A 77 -2.10 13.11 -4.77
C ILE A 77 -3.39 12.81 -5.53
N LYS A 78 -3.84 13.76 -6.34
CA LYS A 78 -4.97 13.54 -7.24
C LYS A 78 -4.70 14.15 -8.61
N ASN A 79 -5.36 13.62 -9.63
CA ASN A 79 -5.50 14.26 -10.93
C ASN A 79 -6.99 14.57 -11.19
N SER A 80 -7.36 14.85 -12.43
CA SER A 80 -8.75 15.11 -12.83
C SER A 80 -9.72 13.95 -12.57
N ASP A 81 -9.23 12.71 -12.61
CA ASP A 81 -10.08 11.52 -12.68
C ASP A 81 -9.91 10.61 -11.46
N TYR A 82 -8.73 10.65 -10.83
CA TYR A 82 -8.27 9.69 -9.85
C TYR A 82 -7.60 10.36 -8.66
N LEU A 83 -7.83 9.74 -7.53
CA LEU A 83 -7.11 9.92 -6.29
C LEU A 83 -6.12 8.77 -6.11
N TYR A 84 -4.93 9.09 -5.64
CA TYR A 84 -3.92 8.11 -5.30
C TYR A 84 -3.49 8.28 -3.84
N SER A 85 -3.40 7.17 -3.14
CA SER A 85 -2.89 7.09 -1.77
C SER A 85 -1.67 6.20 -1.75
N TYR A 86 -0.57 6.71 -1.22
CA TYR A 86 0.70 6.00 -1.12
C TYR A 86 1.09 5.80 0.34
N SER A 87 1.67 4.65 0.64
CA SER A 87 2.42 4.47 1.89
C SER A 87 3.54 3.45 1.75
N GLN A 88 4.45 3.48 2.73
CA GLN A 88 5.58 2.58 2.82
C GLN A 88 5.71 2.03 4.23
N HIS A 89 5.86 0.72 4.36
CA HIS A 89 6.13 0.04 5.63
C HIS A 89 7.24 -0.98 5.44
N GLN A 90 8.32 -0.88 6.23
CA GLN A 90 9.44 -1.83 6.25
C GLN A 90 9.91 -2.23 4.82
N ASN A 91 10.17 -1.22 3.98
CA ASN A 91 10.63 -1.34 2.59
C ASN A 91 9.61 -1.91 1.59
N GLN A 92 8.37 -2.18 2.00
CA GLN A 92 7.26 -2.47 1.11
C GLN A 92 6.47 -1.20 0.83
N ARG A 93 6.11 -1.00 -0.43
CA ARG A 93 5.40 0.18 -0.93
C ARG A 93 4.05 -0.23 -1.47
N CYS A 94 3.05 0.62 -1.29
CA CYS A 94 1.74 0.43 -1.88
C CYS A 94 1.21 1.77 -2.40
N ILE A 95 0.64 1.75 -3.61
CA ILE A 95 -0.12 2.85 -4.19
C ILE A 95 -1.50 2.30 -4.49
N ILE A 96 -2.53 2.92 -3.92
CA ILE A 96 -3.92 2.60 -4.20
C ILE A 96 -4.53 3.74 -5.01
N ARG A 97 -5.28 3.40 -6.05
CA ARG A 97 -6.02 4.32 -6.91
C ARG A 97 -7.52 4.20 -6.65
N ALA A 98 -8.22 5.33 -6.59
CA ALA A 98 -9.68 5.41 -6.55
C ALA A 98 -10.18 6.52 -7.49
N ARG A 99 -11.34 6.35 -8.14
CA ARG A 99 -11.91 7.37 -9.03
C ARG A 99 -12.63 8.48 -8.24
N HIS A 100 -12.49 9.73 -8.69
CA HIS A 100 -12.94 10.95 -8.00
C HIS A 100 -14.46 11.02 -7.76
N GLU A 101 -15.30 10.41 -8.60
CA GLU A 101 -16.76 10.66 -8.50
C GLU A 101 -17.69 9.43 -8.49
N ASN A 102 -17.20 8.19 -8.53
CA ASN A 102 -18.12 7.03 -8.65
C ASN A 102 -17.65 5.68 -8.08
N ASP A 103 -16.47 5.61 -7.47
CA ASP A 103 -16.00 4.31 -6.97
C ASP A 103 -16.31 4.16 -5.48
N HIS A 104 -17.37 3.39 -5.18
CA HIS A 104 -17.37 2.52 -4.01
C HIS A 104 -16.17 1.55 -4.16
N GLY A 105 -14.99 2.02 -3.74
CA GLY A 105 -13.65 1.51 -3.98
C GLY A 105 -13.55 0.08 -4.51
N LYS A 106 -13.36 -0.06 -5.83
CA LYS A 106 -12.95 -1.32 -6.44
C LYS A 106 -11.43 -1.42 -6.38
N ILE A 107 -10.92 -2.30 -5.52
CA ILE A 107 -9.48 -2.52 -5.37
C ILE A 107 -9.14 -3.96 -5.75
N HIS A 108 -8.24 -4.11 -6.71
CA HIS A 108 -7.76 -5.42 -7.15
C HIS A 108 -6.58 -5.86 -6.28
N LEU A 109 -6.75 -6.99 -5.59
CA LEU A 109 -5.71 -7.66 -4.82
C LEU A 109 -5.54 -9.07 -5.37
N PHE A 110 -4.41 -9.40 -5.99
CA PHE A 110 -4.04 -10.78 -6.31
C PHE A 110 -5.17 -11.61 -6.95
N ASP A 111 -5.77 -11.11 -8.03
CA ASP A 111 -6.92 -11.71 -8.73
C ASP A 111 -8.22 -11.84 -7.91
N GLN A 112 -8.33 -11.15 -6.77
CA GLN A 112 -9.54 -11.08 -5.96
C GLN A 112 -10.05 -9.63 -5.85
N GLU A 113 -11.35 -9.48 -6.15
CA GLU A 113 -12.07 -8.22 -6.03
C GLU A 113 -12.62 -8.07 -4.61
N PHE A 114 -12.23 -7.00 -3.91
CA PHE A 114 -12.82 -6.64 -2.62
C PHE A 114 -13.70 -5.41 -2.77
N TYR A 115 -14.93 -5.52 -2.27
CA TYR A 115 -15.91 -4.43 -2.25
C TYR A 115 -15.87 -3.76 -0.87
N PHE A 116 -15.61 -2.46 -0.83
CA PHE A 116 -15.82 -1.65 0.36
C PHE A 116 -16.89 -0.60 0.04
N ASN A 117 -17.99 -0.65 0.80
CA ASN A 117 -18.95 0.44 0.82
C ASN A 117 -18.32 1.58 1.65
N LEU A 118 -17.85 2.62 0.95
CA LEU A 118 -17.56 3.92 1.54
C LEU A 118 -18.86 4.70 1.73
#